data_AF-A0A816L8G8-F1
#
_entry.id   AF-A0A816L8G8-F1
#
_cell.length_a   1.000
_cell.length_b   1.000
_cell.length_c   1.000
_cell.angle_alpha   90.00
_cell.angle_beta   90.00
_cell.angle_gamma   90.00
#
_symmetry.space_group_name_H-M   'P 1'
#
loop_
_entity.id
_entity.type
_entity.pdbx_description
1 polymer ?
#
loop_
_entity_poly.entity_id
_entity_poly.type
_entity_poly.pdbx_seq_one_letter_code
_entity_poly.pdbx_strand_id
1 'polypeptide(L)'
;MAKATASTTDVNQAKSLAISFINSNKGKPLLLADEYVFKLNKNTTTTKYWIRTLNGCPAKVHTDLNSQFIKIVGDHNHFSEKEQLEVREFREKVKQRAIHETTPIHLFHSRFNRRVQVNHPNIWSFIKFLQGEENRFHHIYIQFTAGLGARPKQAETIAIQRRIDTLDKRYYDGAMNAMEYLGGLSFTVAKRKK
;
A
#
# COMPACT_ATOMS: atom_id res chain seq x y z
N MET A 1 -36.20 37.31 40.40
CA MET A 1 -34.91 36.61 40.50
C MET A 1 -35.06 35.25 39.83
N ALA A 2 -34.65 35.12 38.57
CA ALA A 2 -34.82 33.91 37.76
C ALA A 2 -33.52 33.09 37.75
N LYS A 3 -33.62 31.80 38.09
CA LYS A 3 -32.53 30.83 38.12
C LYS A 3 -32.38 30.22 36.72
N ALA A 4 -31.25 30.47 36.05
CA ALA A 4 -30.91 29.86 34.77
C ALA A 4 -30.32 28.47 35.00
N THR A 5 -31.03 27.43 34.59
CA THR A 5 -30.55 26.05 34.50
C THR A 5 -29.91 25.82 33.13
N ALA A 6 -28.59 25.66 33.11
CA ALA A 6 -27.84 25.27 31.92
C ALA A 6 -28.07 23.78 31.60
N SER A 7 -28.64 23.53 30.43
CA SER A 7 -28.85 22.21 29.83
C SER A 7 -27.54 21.74 29.17
N THR A 8 -26.79 20.88 29.85
CA THR A 8 -25.66 20.13 29.26
C THR A 8 -26.21 18.94 28.49
N THR A 9 -26.36 19.11 27.18
CA THR A 9 -26.80 18.05 26.26
C THR A 9 -25.55 17.27 25.82
N ASP A 10 -25.19 16.22 26.57
CA ASP A 10 -24.20 15.23 26.18
C ASP A 10 -24.75 14.38 25.02
N VAL A 11 -24.43 14.80 23.79
CA VAL A 11 -24.66 13.99 22.60
C VAL A 11 -23.55 12.92 22.56
N ASN A 12 -23.80 11.81 23.27
CA ASN A 12 -23.05 10.56 23.22
C ASN A 12 -23.21 9.91 21.85
N GLN A 13 -22.57 10.47 20.83
CA GLN A 13 -22.39 9.79 19.55
C GLN A 13 -21.25 8.80 19.76
N ALA A 14 -21.60 7.53 20.00
CA ALA A 14 -20.66 6.42 20.11
C ALA A 14 -19.93 6.26 18.77
N LYS A 15 -18.86 7.03 18.59
CA LYS A 15 -17.97 6.95 17.45
C LYS A 15 -17.32 5.58 17.49
N SER A 16 -17.76 4.68 16.61
CA SER A 16 -17.15 3.37 16.42
C SER A 16 -15.71 3.58 15.95
N LEU A 17 -14.75 3.36 16.84
CA LEU A 17 -13.33 3.42 16.51
C LEU A 17 -12.96 2.24 15.62
N ALA A 18 -12.40 2.53 14.45
CA ALA A 18 -11.85 1.52 13.57
C ALA A 18 -10.58 0.93 14.22
N ILE A 19 -10.58 -0.39 14.37
CA ILE A 19 -9.42 -1.12 14.88
C ILE A 19 -8.90 -2.08 13.82
N SER A 20 -7.59 -2.23 13.76
CA SER A 20 -6.92 -3.22 12.90
C SER A 20 -5.80 -3.91 13.65
N PHE A 21 -5.33 -5.03 13.12
CA PHE A 21 -4.26 -5.82 13.73
C PHE A 21 -3.04 -5.85 12.82
N ILE A 22 -1.88 -5.63 13.40
CA ILE A 22 -0.59 -5.71 12.73
C ILE A 22 0.35 -6.64 13.52
N ASN A 23 1.32 -7.23 12.84
CA ASN A 23 2.27 -8.13 13.50
C ASN A 23 3.53 -7.39 13.96
N SER A 24 4.04 -7.78 15.13
CA SER A 24 5.37 -7.39 15.58
C SER A 24 6.46 -8.12 14.79
N ASN A 25 7.71 -7.67 14.90
CA ASN A 25 8.85 -8.37 14.30
C ASN A 25 9.00 -9.82 14.79
N LYS A 26 8.46 -10.12 15.97
CA LYS A 26 8.44 -11.46 16.58
C LYS A 26 7.14 -12.23 16.26
N GLY A 27 6.33 -11.75 15.32
CA GLY A 27 5.05 -12.37 14.93
C GLY A 27 3.89 -12.17 15.92
N LYS A 28 4.13 -11.58 17.10
CA LYS A 28 3.05 -11.30 18.06
C LYS A 28 2.10 -10.22 17.54
N PRO A 29 0.77 -10.36 17.69
CA PRO A 29 -0.19 -9.37 17.22
C PRO A 29 -0.12 -8.10 18.07
N LEU A 30 -0.30 -6.96 17.41
CA LEU A 30 -0.43 -5.64 17.99
C LEU A 30 -1.73 -5.02 17.47
N LEU A 31 -2.40 -4.28 18.33
CA LEU A 31 -3.66 -3.61 18.01
C LEU A 31 -3.34 -2.19 17.52
N LEU A 32 -3.89 -1.81 16.38
CA LEU A 32 -3.90 -0.43 15.89
C LEU A 32 -5.30 0.15 16.13
N ALA A 33 -5.38 1.22 16.92
CA ALA A 33 -6.61 1.95 17.18
C ALA A 33 -6.27 3.45 17.16
N ASP A 34 -7.03 4.26 16.40
CA ASP A 34 -6.84 5.71 16.32
C ASP A 34 -5.41 6.16 15.97
N GLU A 35 -4.76 5.50 15.00
CA GLU A 35 -3.35 5.74 14.64
C GLU A 35 -2.33 5.40 15.77
N TYR A 36 -2.77 4.68 16.80
CA TYR A 36 -1.95 4.26 17.92
C TYR A 36 -1.80 2.71 17.97
N VAL A 37 -0.55 2.22 18.05
CA VAL A 37 -0.17 0.83 18.36
C VAL A 37 -0.21 0.49 19.85
N PHE A 38 -0.93 -0.58 20.18
CA PHE A 38 -1.00 -1.18 21.50
C PHE A 38 -0.49 -2.62 21.47
N LYS A 39 0.19 -3.02 22.54
CA LYS A 39 0.63 -4.40 22.79
C LYS A 39 -0.34 -5.08 23.75
N LEU A 40 -0.58 -6.37 23.54
CA LEU A 40 -1.40 -7.16 24.46
C LEU A 40 -0.70 -7.23 25.82
N ASN A 41 -1.40 -6.84 26.88
CA ASN A 41 -0.89 -6.87 28.25
C ASN A 41 -1.39 -8.10 29.00
N LYS A 42 -2.72 -8.26 29.06
CA LYS A 42 -3.38 -9.37 29.74
C LYS A 42 -4.61 -9.79 28.96
N ASN A 43 -4.93 -11.08 29.02
CA ASN A 43 -6.16 -11.62 28.50
C ASN A 43 -6.98 -12.21 29.64
N THR A 44 -8.29 -12.00 29.61
CA THR A 44 -9.24 -12.58 30.57
C THR A 44 -10.24 -13.45 29.82
N THR A 45 -11.20 -14.05 30.52
CA THR A 45 -12.23 -14.89 29.90
C THR A 45 -13.16 -14.12 28.96
N THR A 46 -13.26 -12.80 29.10
CA THR A 46 -14.19 -11.98 28.31
C THR A 46 -13.52 -10.84 27.55
N THR A 47 -12.35 -10.39 28.01
CA THR A 47 -11.74 -9.14 27.53
C THR A 47 -10.22 -9.27 27.38
N LYS A 48 -9.70 -8.74 26.27
CA LYS A 48 -8.27 -8.51 26.04
C LYS A 48 -7.94 -7.07 26.38
N TYR A 49 -6.89 -6.89 27.17
CA TYR A 49 -6.43 -5.58 27.63
C TYR A 49 -5.12 -5.24 26.91
N TRP A 50 -5.14 -4.11 26.22
CA TRP A 50 -4.04 -3.63 25.41
C TRP A 50 -3.48 -2.36 26.04
N ILE A 51 -2.16 -2.28 26.14
CA ILE A 51 -1.45 -1.11 26.66
C ILE A 51 -0.60 -0.51 25.56
N ARG A 52 -0.37 0.80 25.64
CA ARG A 52 0.51 1.47 24.69
C ARG A 52 1.92 0.89 24.74
N THR A 53 2.61 0.91 23.59
CA THR A 53 4.00 0.43 23.50
C THR A 53 5.00 1.41 24.10
N LEU A 54 4.74 2.72 23.99
CA LEU A 54 5.54 3.79 24.58
C LEU A 54 5.40 3.79 26.11
N ASN A 55 6.54 3.84 26.80
CA ASN A 55 6.58 3.88 28.26
C ASN A 55 5.97 5.18 28.79
N GLY A 56 5.13 5.10 29.82
CA GLY A 56 4.53 6.27 30.48
C GLY A 56 3.24 6.80 29.84
N CYS A 57 2.76 6.21 28.75
CA CYS A 57 1.44 6.55 28.20
C CYS A 57 0.32 5.87 29.01
N PRO A 58 -0.66 6.62 29.55
CA PRO A 58 -1.71 6.05 30.40
C PRO A 58 -2.84 5.38 29.60
N ALA A 59 -2.95 5.65 28.30
CA ALA A 59 -3.98 5.11 27.41
C ALA A 59 -3.96 3.57 27.31
N LYS A 60 -5.14 2.96 27.41
CA LYS A 60 -5.39 1.52 27.33
C LYS A 60 -6.60 1.26 26.44
N VAL A 61 -6.57 0.17 25.69
CA VAL A 61 -7.71 -0.27 24.85
C VAL A 61 -8.19 -1.61 25.33
N HIS A 62 -9.50 -1.79 25.39
CA HIS A 62 -10.12 -3.06 25.72
C HIS A 62 -10.86 -3.57 24.48
N THR A 63 -10.60 -4.82 24.13
CA THR A 63 -11.36 -5.52 23.07
C THR A 63 -11.99 -6.77 23.65
N ASP A 64 -13.06 -7.26 23.02
CA ASP A 64 -13.62 -8.56 23.36
C ASP A 64 -12.69 -9.71 22.86
N LEU A 65 -13.11 -10.95 23.09
CA LEU A 65 -12.40 -12.12 22.56
C LEU A 65 -12.40 -12.19 21.03
N ASN A 66 -13.48 -11.72 20.40
CA ASN A 66 -13.67 -11.66 18.95
C ASN A 66 -12.95 -10.48 18.30
N SER A 67 -12.12 -9.77 19.07
CA SER A 67 -11.35 -8.63 18.61
C SER A 67 -12.20 -7.43 18.16
N GLN A 68 -13.40 -7.27 18.72
CA GLN A 68 -14.25 -6.10 18.63
C GLN A 68 -13.87 -5.07 19.69
N PHE A 69 -13.97 -3.81 19.32
CA PHE A 69 -13.66 -2.69 20.21
C PHE A 69 -14.72 -2.57 21.32
N ILE A 70 -14.27 -2.46 22.58
CA ILE A 70 -15.16 -2.21 23.73
C ILE A 70 -15.03 -0.77 24.19
N LYS A 71 -13.82 -0.34 24.60
CA LYS A 71 -13.56 1.01 25.10
C LYS A 71 -12.07 1.38 25.11
N ILE A 72 -11.80 2.69 25.16
CA ILE A 72 -10.49 3.27 25.49
C ILE A 72 -10.56 3.85 26.90
N VAL A 73 -9.47 3.71 27.66
CA VAL A 73 -9.32 4.25 29.01
C VAL A 73 -8.04 5.08 29.07
N GLY A 74 -8.16 6.35 29.45
CA GLY A 74 -7.05 7.29 29.56
C GLY A 74 -6.66 7.92 28.23
N ASP A 75 -6.03 9.10 28.31
CA ASP A 75 -5.64 9.89 27.14
C ASP A 75 -4.18 9.65 26.74
N HIS A 76 -3.87 9.90 25.47
CA HIS A 76 -2.49 9.90 25.01
C HIS A 76 -1.78 11.18 25.45
N ASN A 77 -0.61 11.04 26.06
CA ASN A 77 0.27 12.15 26.44
C ASN A 77 1.38 12.39 25.40
N HIS A 78 1.18 11.93 24.16
CA HIS A 78 2.15 12.03 23.08
C HIS A 78 1.43 12.03 21.72
N PHE A 79 2.13 12.52 20.69
CA PHE A 79 1.62 12.56 19.32
C PHE A 79 1.50 11.16 18.69
N SER A 80 0.66 11.04 17.66
CA SER A 80 0.55 9.80 16.88
C SER A 80 1.85 9.55 16.10
N GLU A 81 2.22 8.28 15.96
CA GLU A 81 3.46 7.86 15.28
C GLU A 81 3.13 7.35 13.87
N LYS A 82 2.36 8.13 13.12
CA LYS A 82 1.83 7.75 11.80
C LYS A 82 2.91 7.32 10.83
N GLU A 83 4.02 8.06 10.76
CA GLU A 83 5.15 7.72 9.90
C GLU A 83 5.75 6.34 10.26
N GLN A 84 5.85 6.01 11.54
CA GLN A 84 6.37 4.70 11.96
C GLN A 84 5.42 3.57 11.57
N LEU A 85 4.10 3.83 11.56
CA LEU A 85 3.10 2.88 11.10
C LEU A 85 3.23 2.62 9.60
N GLU A 86 3.39 3.67 8.80
CA GLU A 86 3.57 3.55 7.36
C GLU A 86 4.84 2.74 7.03
N VAL A 87 5.96 3.03 7.71
CA VAL A 87 7.20 2.25 7.58
C VAL A 87 6.99 0.79 7.95
N ARG A 88 6.18 0.51 8.97
CA ARG A 88 5.91 -0.86 9.41
C ARG A 88 5.03 -1.62 8.43
N GLU A 89 3.97 -0.99 7.93
CA GLU A 89 3.10 -1.55 6.90
C GLU A 89 3.89 -1.85 5.63
N PHE A 90 4.75 -0.92 5.22
CA PHE A 90 5.66 -1.11 4.08
C PHE A 90 6.57 -2.32 4.28
N ARG A 91 7.21 -2.45 5.45
CA ARG A 91 8.05 -3.61 5.77
C ARG A 91 7.28 -4.92 5.71
N GLU A 92 6.05 -4.95 6.20
CA GLU A 92 5.22 -6.15 6.15
C GLU A 92 4.86 -6.51 4.70
N LYS A 93 4.48 -5.53 3.87
CA LYS A 93 4.26 -5.74 2.43
C LYS A 93 5.50 -6.31 1.74
N VAL A 94 6.69 -5.80 2.08
CA VAL A 94 7.97 -6.32 1.53
C VAL A 94 8.21 -7.77 1.97
N LYS A 95 7.94 -8.13 3.23
CA LYS A 95 8.05 -9.51 3.72
C LYS A 95 7.06 -10.44 3.02
N GLN A 96 5.80 -10.06 2.95
CA GLN A 96 4.76 -10.85 2.28
C GLN A 96 5.13 -11.08 0.81
N ARG A 97 5.62 -10.04 0.13
CA ARG A 97 6.16 -10.19 -1.21
C ARG A 97 7.31 -11.20 -1.24
N ALA A 98 8.30 -11.09 -0.36
CA ALA A 98 9.42 -12.03 -0.34
C ALA A 98 8.99 -13.48 -0.11
N ILE A 99 7.94 -13.71 0.68
CA ILE A 99 7.37 -15.04 0.94
C ILE A 99 6.62 -15.58 -0.30
N HIS A 100 5.84 -14.74 -0.96
CA HIS A 100 5.01 -15.13 -2.11
C HIS A 100 5.74 -15.07 -3.46
N GLU A 101 6.87 -14.39 -3.53
CA GLU A 101 7.67 -14.25 -4.75
C GLU A 101 8.30 -15.61 -5.10
N THR A 102 7.68 -16.32 -6.03
CA THR A 102 8.19 -17.58 -6.58
C THR A 102 9.27 -17.36 -7.63
N THR A 103 9.50 -16.12 -8.05
CA THR A 103 10.50 -15.75 -9.04
C THR A 103 11.90 -16.10 -8.53
N PRO A 104 12.64 -17.01 -9.19
CA PRO A 104 13.99 -17.36 -8.79
C PRO A 104 14.94 -16.15 -8.77
N ILE A 105 15.85 -16.11 -7.79
CA ILE A 105 16.83 -15.01 -7.59
C ILE A 105 17.63 -14.71 -8.86
N HIS A 106 17.99 -15.73 -9.65
CA HIS A 106 18.74 -15.53 -10.90
C HIS A 106 17.97 -14.69 -11.92
N LEU A 107 16.63 -14.78 -11.99
CA LEU A 107 15.84 -13.96 -12.91
C LEU A 107 15.85 -12.48 -12.50
N PHE A 108 15.91 -12.19 -11.20
CA PHE A 108 16.11 -10.82 -10.71
C PHE A 108 17.46 -10.29 -11.14
N HIS A 109 18.53 -11.07 -10.97
CA HIS A 109 19.86 -10.68 -11.45
C HIS A 109 19.88 -10.46 -12.96
N SER A 110 19.28 -11.34 -13.77
CA SER A 110 19.22 -11.16 -15.23
C SER A 110 18.44 -9.91 -15.62
N ARG A 111 17.29 -9.65 -14.98
CA ARG A 111 16.49 -8.43 -15.23
C ARG A 111 17.23 -7.18 -14.81
N PHE A 112 17.89 -7.22 -13.66
CA PHE A 112 18.68 -6.12 -13.13
C PHE A 112 19.88 -5.81 -14.03
N ASN A 113 20.67 -6.82 -14.39
CA ASN A 113 21.81 -6.67 -15.30
C ASN A 113 21.37 -6.15 -16.67
N ARG A 114 20.23 -6.59 -17.19
CA ARG A 114 19.65 -6.05 -18.44
C ARG A 114 19.30 -4.57 -18.32
N ARG A 115 18.80 -4.11 -17.16
CA ARG A 115 18.46 -2.70 -16.92
C ARG A 115 19.70 -1.84 -16.71
N VAL A 116 20.65 -2.33 -15.93
CA VAL A 116 21.90 -1.61 -15.63
C VAL A 116 22.88 -1.66 -16.81
N GLN A 117 22.68 -2.59 -17.76
CA GLN A 117 23.57 -2.84 -18.91
C GLN A 117 25.01 -3.16 -18.50
N VAL A 118 25.20 -3.71 -17.29
CA VAL A 118 26.49 -4.13 -16.76
C VAL A 118 26.34 -5.55 -16.20
N ASN A 119 27.28 -6.43 -16.55
CA ASN A 119 27.25 -7.84 -16.11
C ASN A 119 27.45 -7.96 -14.59
N HIS A 120 28.29 -7.10 -14.01
CA HIS A 120 28.57 -7.02 -12.58
C HIS A 120 28.75 -5.55 -12.16
N PRO A 121 27.66 -4.84 -11.84
CA PRO A 121 27.79 -3.46 -11.38
C PRO A 121 28.50 -3.45 -10.01
N ASN A 122 29.55 -2.64 -9.90
CA ASN A 122 30.09 -2.30 -8.59
C ASN A 122 29.12 -1.36 -7.85
N ILE A 123 29.34 -1.19 -6.54
CA ILE A 123 28.48 -0.36 -5.68
C ILE A 123 28.30 1.05 -6.25
N TRP A 124 29.35 1.65 -6.82
CA TRP A 124 29.28 2.99 -7.41
C TRP A 124 28.41 3.04 -8.67
N SER A 125 28.53 2.06 -9.57
CA SER A 125 27.68 1.94 -10.76
C SER A 125 26.21 1.75 -10.37
N PHE A 126 25.95 1.00 -9.29
CA PHE A 126 24.60 0.84 -8.74
C PHE A 126 24.04 2.15 -8.18
N ILE A 127 24.82 2.88 -7.38
CA ILE A 127 24.40 4.18 -6.83
C ILE A 127 24.10 5.17 -7.96
N LYS A 128 24.96 5.26 -8.99
CA LYS A 128 24.71 6.13 -10.15
C LYS A 128 23.43 5.76 -10.88
N PHE A 129 23.16 4.46 -11.03
CA PHE A 129 21.90 3.99 -11.63
C PHE A 129 20.68 4.42 -10.80
N LEU A 130 20.73 4.25 -9.47
CA LEU A 130 19.65 4.67 -8.57
C LEU A 130 19.41 6.18 -8.63
N GLN A 131 20.46 6.99 -8.62
CA GLN A 131 20.35 8.45 -8.78
C GLN A 131 19.74 8.82 -10.13
N GLY A 132 20.08 8.10 -11.21
CA GLY A 132 19.48 8.30 -12.52
C GLY A 132 17.98 8.00 -12.55
N GLU A 133 17.55 6.89 -11.93
CA GLU A 133 16.13 6.54 -11.82
C GLU A 133 15.37 7.49 -10.89
N GLU A 134 15.95 7.92 -9.77
CA GLU A 134 15.36 8.92 -8.88
C GLU A 134 15.12 10.24 -9.61
N ASN A 135 16.13 10.76 -10.32
CA ASN A 135 16.01 11.98 -11.12
C ASN A 135 14.91 11.84 -12.19
N ARG A 136 14.80 10.68 -12.83
CA ARG A 136 13.75 10.39 -13.79
C ARG A 136 12.36 10.42 -13.14
N PHE A 137 12.18 9.79 -11.97
CA PHE A 137 10.92 9.82 -11.24
C PHE A 137 10.57 11.22 -10.75
N HIS A 138 11.55 11.95 -10.25
CA HIS A 138 11.39 13.33 -9.81
C HIS A 138 10.89 14.23 -10.95
N HIS A 139 11.48 14.09 -12.13
CA HIS A 139 11.03 14.81 -13.31
C HIS A 139 9.60 14.46 -13.72
N ILE A 140 9.23 13.16 -13.67
CA ILE A 140 7.85 12.71 -13.93
C ILE A 140 6.87 13.33 -12.90
N TYR A 141 7.27 13.36 -11.63
CA TYR A 141 6.48 13.95 -10.55
C TYR A 141 6.24 15.45 -10.77
N ILE A 142 7.28 16.21 -11.10
CA ILE A 142 7.16 17.65 -11.42
C ILE A 142 6.20 17.87 -12.59
N GLN A 143 6.29 17.06 -13.65
CA GLN A 143 5.36 17.17 -14.77
C GLN A 143 3.92 16.95 -14.33
N PHE A 144 3.68 15.93 -13.51
CA PHE A 144 2.35 15.63 -13.00
C PHE A 144 1.79 16.74 -12.11
N THR A 145 2.59 17.28 -11.19
CA THR A 145 2.16 18.37 -10.28
C THR A 145 1.98 19.70 -11.00
N ALA A 146 2.73 19.96 -12.07
CA ALA A 146 2.55 21.12 -12.93
C ALA A 146 1.28 21.07 -13.80
N GLY A 147 0.45 20.02 -13.66
CA GLY A 147 -0.75 19.83 -14.47
C GLY A 147 -0.45 19.48 -15.94
N LEU A 148 0.81 19.22 -16.28
CA LEU A 148 1.16 18.69 -17.58
C LEU A 148 0.69 17.23 -17.60
N GLY A 149 -0.41 16.99 -18.32
CA GLY A 149 -0.92 15.65 -18.57
C GLY A 149 0.20 14.72 -19.05
N ALA A 150 0.06 13.43 -18.75
CA ALA A 150 1.03 12.42 -19.15
C ALA A 150 1.48 12.65 -20.60
N ARG A 151 2.81 12.64 -20.84
CA ARG A 151 3.39 12.88 -22.17
C ARG A 151 2.55 12.14 -23.21
N PRO A 152 2.06 12.82 -24.26
CA PRO A 152 1.16 12.20 -25.23
C PRO A 152 1.80 10.89 -25.69
N LYS A 153 1.06 9.79 -25.54
CA LYS A 153 1.54 8.46 -25.96
C LYS A 153 2.02 8.60 -27.40
N GLN A 154 3.17 7.99 -27.72
CA GLN A 154 3.68 8.02 -29.09
C GLN A 154 2.58 7.51 -30.03
N ALA A 155 2.46 8.13 -31.21
CA ALA A 155 1.38 7.83 -32.16
C ALA A 155 1.28 6.32 -32.47
N GLU A 156 2.43 5.63 -32.53
CA GLU A 156 2.50 4.17 -32.68
C GLU A 156 1.83 3.41 -31.52
N THR A 157 2.07 3.82 -30.28
CA THR A 157 1.43 3.21 -29.10
C THR A 157 -0.08 3.43 -29.11
N ILE A 158 -0.53 4.61 -29.56
CA ILE A 158 -1.96 4.91 -29.69
C ILE A 158 -2.59 4.03 -30.79
N ALA A 159 -1.92 3.88 -31.93
CA ALA A 159 -2.42 3.05 -33.03
C ALA A 159 -2.51 1.56 -32.64
N ILE A 160 -1.51 1.05 -31.92
CA ILE A 160 -1.53 -0.31 -31.36
C ILE A 160 -2.69 -0.48 -30.39
N GLN A 161 -2.86 0.45 -29.44
CA GLN A 161 -3.94 0.37 -28.47
C GLN A 161 -5.31 0.39 -29.14
N ARG A 162 -5.55 1.33 -30.06
CA ARG A 162 -6.80 1.42 -30.83
C ARG A 162 -7.10 0.12 -31.58
N ARG A 163 -6.07 -0.54 -32.11
CA ARG A 163 -6.24 -1.84 -32.79
C ARG A 163 -6.65 -2.94 -31.80
N ILE A 164 -6.02 -3.00 -30.63
CA ILE A 164 -6.39 -3.95 -29.56
C ILE A 164 -7.83 -3.71 -29.14
N ASP A 165 -8.20 -2.46 -28.84
CA ASP A 165 -9.56 -2.09 -28.43
C ASP A 165 -10.61 -2.49 -29.50
N THR A 166 -10.25 -2.37 -30.78
CA THR A 166 -11.09 -2.81 -31.90
C THR A 166 -11.25 -4.32 -31.95
N LEU A 167 -10.18 -5.08 -31.71
CA LEU A 167 -10.23 -6.54 -31.66
C LEU A 167 -11.06 -7.02 -30.47
N ASP A 168 -10.87 -6.42 -29.30
CA ASP A 168 -11.64 -6.73 -28.09
C ASP A 168 -13.12 -6.52 -28.34
N LYS A 169 -13.48 -5.34 -28.88
CA LYS A 169 -14.88 -5.04 -29.21
C LYS A 169 -15.48 -6.08 -30.15
N ARG A 170 -14.80 -6.42 -31.25
CA ARG A 170 -15.29 -7.42 -32.21
C ARG A 170 -15.46 -8.81 -31.61
N TYR A 171 -14.57 -9.18 -30.69
CA TYR A 171 -14.65 -10.47 -30.00
C TYR A 171 -15.84 -10.50 -29.03
N TYR A 172 -16.03 -9.47 -28.21
CA TYR A 172 -17.16 -9.38 -27.29
C TYR A 172 -18.52 -9.24 -28.01
N ASP A 173 -18.55 -8.61 -29.17
CA ASP A 173 -19.74 -8.50 -30.02
C ASP A 173 -20.07 -9.83 -30.76
N GLY A 174 -19.23 -10.87 -30.62
CA GLY A 174 -19.41 -12.17 -31.30
C GLY A 174 -19.11 -12.14 -32.80
N ALA A 175 -18.58 -11.03 -33.32
CA ALA A 175 -18.22 -10.82 -34.73
C ALA A 175 -16.86 -11.44 -35.11
N MET A 176 -16.21 -12.14 -34.19
CA MET A 176 -14.91 -12.77 -34.35
C MET A 176 -14.79 -13.96 -33.41
N ASN A 177 -14.21 -15.07 -33.87
CA ASN A 177 -13.96 -16.23 -33.02
C ASN A 177 -12.65 -16.08 -32.22
N ALA A 178 -12.45 -16.95 -31.21
CA ALA A 178 -11.27 -16.87 -30.34
C ALA A 178 -9.94 -17.02 -31.09
N MET A 179 -9.88 -17.83 -32.16
CA MET A 179 -8.66 -18.04 -32.94
C MET A 179 -8.29 -16.81 -33.77
N GLU A 180 -9.28 -16.17 -34.39
CA GLU A 180 -9.10 -14.92 -35.13
C GLU A 180 -8.65 -13.77 -34.22
N TYR A 181 -9.21 -13.71 -33.01
CA TYR A 181 -8.82 -12.73 -32.00
C TYR A 181 -7.35 -12.89 -31.59
N LEU A 182 -6.94 -14.11 -31.22
CA LEU A 182 -5.55 -14.43 -30.88
C LEU A 182 -4.59 -14.17 -32.06
N GLY A 183 -5.01 -14.51 -33.28
CA GLY A 183 -4.28 -14.17 -34.50
C GLY A 183 -4.07 -12.65 -34.63
N GLY A 184 -5.13 -11.86 -34.47
CA GLY A 184 -5.07 -10.40 -34.52
C GLY A 184 -4.13 -9.78 -33.48
N LEU A 185 -4.12 -10.32 -32.26
CA LEU A 185 -3.20 -9.89 -31.20
C LEU A 185 -1.74 -10.20 -31.55
N SER A 186 -1.47 -11.40 -32.08
CA SER A 186 -0.10 -11.84 -32.40
C SER A 186 0.59 -10.91 -33.43
N PHE A 187 -0.14 -10.47 -34.47
CA PHE A 187 0.37 -9.53 -35.46
C PHE A 187 0.61 -8.12 -34.91
N THR A 188 -0.04 -7.77 -33.81
CA THR A 188 0.09 -6.46 -33.17
C THR A 188 1.39 -6.39 -32.35
N VAL A 189 1.83 -7.51 -31.75
CA VAL A 189 3.04 -7.58 -30.92
C VAL A 189 4.32 -7.71 -31.77
N ALA A 190 4.25 -8.37 -32.93
CA ALA A 190 5.43 -8.73 -33.72
C ALA A 190 6.15 -7.56 -34.43
N LYS A 191 5.58 -6.34 -34.46
CA LYS A 191 6.15 -5.21 -35.22
C LYS A 191 7.27 -4.43 -34.52
N ARG A 192 7.71 -4.81 -33.33
CA ARG A 192 8.89 -4.17 -32.71
C ARG A 192 10.16 -4.55 -33.50
N LYS A 193 10.67 -3.61 -34.31
CA LYS A 193 11.95 -3.74 -34.99
C LYS A 193 13.05 -4.03 -33.96
N LYS A 194 13.90 -5.02 -34.26
CA LYS A 194 15.15 -5.30 -33.54
C LYS A 194 16.14 -4.16 -33.71
#